data_AF-A0A7J3TMM9-F1
#
_entry.id   AF-A0A7J3TMM9-F1
#
_cell.length_a   1.000
_cell.length_b   1.000
_cell.length_c   1.000
_cell.angle_alpha   90.00
_cell.angle_beta   90.00
_cell.angle_gamma   90.00
#
_symmetry.space_group_name_H-M   'P 1'
#
loop_
_entity.id
_entity.type
_entity.pdbx_description
1 polymer ?
#
loop_
_entity_poly.entity_id
_entity_poly.type
_entity_poly.pdbx_seq_one_letter_code
_entity_poly.pdbx_strand_id
1 'polypeptide(L)'
;MKKIFAVIIAILLLNIFAGCVFRQKGDRDGDGLPDEREEEGWEVNVIYPDSKNITTYTVTSDPTKKDTDGDGLSDLEEFLYPGGATDPTKKDTDGDGLSDLEEKELGSDPRDWRGDIDVDGFLDYYEILYYEKHNISHEKIIQYLQTKDVDKDGVPDGYDIDPLRDLKIKIWIKNIIITSDMGDSDGNIELRINISTGNEWAVFPEGIPFLVTPVNKNESINFSYVFDLSDYGVPGNASHPLMIVVEDIDEGLEINLKDGIAGYDLVKVFSSNVSPPSPVYAKNINIFKDCGKYHEKGVDGEIWFEIIDASVGES
;
A
#
# COMPACT_ATOMS: atom_id res chain seq x y z
N MET A 1 -67.53 -47.53 26.68
CA MET A 1 -67.17 -46.15 27.10
C MET A 1 -66.10 -46.06 28.20
N LYS A 2 -65.77 -47.12 28.97
CA LYS A 2 -64.72 -47.04 30.02
C LYS A 2 -63.26 -47.34 29.57
N LYS A 3 -63.03 -47.90 28.37
CA LYS A 3 -61.67 -48.22 27.87
C LYS A 3 -61.01 -47.11 27.03
N ILE A 4 -61.79 -46.16 26.50
CA ILE A 4 -61.26 -45.06 25.66
C ILE A 4 -60.81 -43.87 26.54
N PHE A 5 -61.42 -43.68 27.72
CA PHE A 5 -61.06 -42.61 28.65
C PHE A 5 -59.69 -42.82 29.33
N ALA A 6 -59.25 -44.06 29.50
CA ALA A 6 -57.95 -44.39 30.09
C ALA A 6 -56.77 -44.10 29.15
N VAL A 7 -56.98 -44.16 27.82
CA VAL A 7 -55.93 -43.91 26.82
C VAL A 7 -55.68 -42.41 26.64
N ILE A 8 -56.72 -41.58 26.75
CA ILE A 8 -56.58 -40.12 26.62
C ILE A 8 -55.89 -39.50 27.85
N ILE A 9 -56.12 -40.03 29.06
CA ILE A 9 -55.42 -39.58 30.28
C ILE A 9 -53.94 -40.01 30.25
N ALA A 10 -53.60 -41.18 29.70
CA ALA A 10 -52.21 -41.59 29.52
C ALA A 10 -51.46 -40.68 28.52
N ILE A 11 -52.11 -40.26 27.43
CA ILE A 11 -51.52 -39.39 26.40
C ILE A 11 -51.45 -37.91 26.87
N LEU A 12 -52.38 -37.46 27.71
CA LEU A 12 -52.30 -36.13 28.32
C LEU A 12 -51.28 -36.04 29.46
N LEU A 13 -51.02 -37.13 30.20
CA LEU A 13 -49.96 -37.17 31.23
C LEU A 13 -48.56 -37.37 30.63
N LEU A 14 -48.44 -37.93 29.43
CA LEU A 14 -47.18 -38.01 28.68
C LEU A 14 -46.70 -36.65 28.14
N ASN A 15 -47.61 -35.68 27.97
CA ASN A 15 -47.27 -34.33 27.50
C ASN A 15 -47.01 -33.30 28.63
N ILE A 16 -47.14 -33.70 29.90
CA ILE A 16 -46.82 -32.83 31.05
C ILE A 16 -45.47 -33.22 31.69
N PHE A 17 -44.85 -34.33 31.24
CA PHE A 17 -43.52 -34.78 31.66
C PHE A 17 -42.45 -34.74 30.54
N ALA A 18 -42.76 -34.14 29.39
CA ALA A 18 -41.76 -33.85 28.35
C ALA A 18 -41.12 -32.46 28.47
N GLY A 19 -41.55 -31.64 29.45
CA GLY A 19 -41.06 -30.28 29.66
C GLY A 19 -40.04 -30.11 30.80
N CYS A 20 -39.59 -31.18 31.43
CA CYS A 20 -38.73 -31.08 32.64
C CYS A 20 -37.83 -32.32 32.86
N VAL A 21 -37.22 -32.92 31.83
CA VAL A 21 -36.10 -33.89 32.02
C VAL A 21 -35.13 -33.87 30.83
N PHE A 22 -34.55 -32.72 30.52
CA PHE A 22 -33.17 -32.65 30.00
C PHE A 22 -32.54 -31.44 30.69
N ARG A 23 -32.18 -31.62 31.96
CA ARG A 23 -31.10 -30.82 32.54
C ARG A 23 -29.87 -31.30 31.76
N GLN A 24 -29.35 -30.48 30.84
CA GLN A 24 -28.03 -30.70 30.22
C GLN A 24 -27.09 -30.97 31.39
N LYS A 25 -26.72 -32.23 31.56
CA LYS A 25 -25.94 -32.66 32.71
C LYS A 25 -24.50 -32.59 32.25
N GLY A 26 -23.88 -31.42 32.43
CA GLY A 26 -22.51 -31.14 31.98
C GLY A 26 -22.51 -30.07 30.89
N ASP A 27 -22.86 -28.84 31.28
CA ASP A 27 -22.55 -27.58 30.60
C ASP A 27 -22.42 -26.57 31.76
N ARG A 28 -21.19 -26.43 32.27
CA ARG A 28 -20.88 -25.84 33.57
C ARG A 28 -20.84 -24.33 33.50
N ASP A 29 -20.39 -23.75 32.39
CA ASP A 29 -20.38 -22.31 32.18
C ASP A 29 -21.60 -21.79 31.41
N GLY A 30 -22.33 -22.63 30.67
CA GLY A 30 -23.54 -22.27 29.97
C GLY A 30 -23.28 -21.49 28.68
N ASP A 31 -22.22 -21.79 27.94
CA ASP A 31 -22.00 -21.32 26.56
C ASP A 31 -22.78 -22.18 25.52
N GLY A 32 -23.20 -23.38 25.91
CA GLY A 32 -23.95 -24.34 25.10
C GLY A 32 -23.12 -25.50 24.56
N LEU A 33 -21.80 -25.51 24.79
CA LEU A 33 -20.90 -26.62 24.56
C LEU A 33 -20.92 -27.54 25.81
N PRO A 34 -21.22 -28.84 25.68
CA PRO A 34 -21.24 -29.72 26.85
C PRO A 34 -19.83 -29.98 27.41
N ASP A 35 -19.66 -30.02 28.74
CA ASP A 35 -18.39 -30.33 29.42
C ASP A 35 -17.67 -31.56 28.85
N GLU A 36 -18.41 -32.60 28.45
CA GLU A 36 -17.85 -33.82 27.87
C GLU A 36 -17.18 -33.55 26.51
N ARG A 37 -17.77 -32.68 25.68
CA ARG A 37 -17.21 -32.24 24.41
C ARG A 37 -15.98 -31.37 24.66
N GLU A 38 -16.02 -30.46 25.61
CA GLU A 38 -14.87 -29.61 25.97
C GLU A 38 -13.67 -30.44 26.44
N GLU A 39 -13.90 -31.42 27.33
CA GLU A 39 -12.88 -32.31 27.84
C GLU A 39 -12.37 -33.34 26.80
N GLU A 40 -13.25 -33.82 25.90
CA GLU A 40 -12.84 -34.74 24.82
C GLU A 40 -11.98 -34.02 23.76
N GLY A 41 -12.10 -32.70 23.60
CA GLY A 41 -11.41 -31.90 22.59
C GLY A 41 -11.70 -32.16 21.10
N TRP A 42 -11.49 -31.15 20.25
CA TRP A 42 -11.69 -31.26 18.79
C TRP A 42 -10.37 -31.08 18.02
N GLU A 43 -10.40 -31.43 16.75
CA GLU A 43 -9.26 -31.25 15.85
C GLU A 43 -9.28 -29.85 15.24
N VAL A 44 -8.14 -29.17 15.28
CA VAL A 44 -7.88 -27.88 14.64
C VAL A 44 -6.88 -28.09 13.52
N ASN A 45 -7.14 -27.43 12.39
CA ASN A 45 -6.29 -27.44 11.21
C ASN A 45 -5.90 -26.00 10.91
N VAL A 46 -4.60 -25.70 10.97
CA VAL A 46 -4.08 -24.33 10.91
C VAL A 46 -2.82 -24.23 10.06
N ILE A 47 -2.62 -23.09 9.42
CA ILE A 47 -1.45 -22.74 8.63
C ILE A 47 -0.78 -21.57 9.33
N TYR A 48 0.47 -21.76 9.76
CA TYR A 48 1.25 -20.75 10.50
C TYR A 48 2.16 -19.94 9.55
N PRO A 49 2.55 -18.69 9.89
CA PRO A 49 3.46 -17.87 9.08
C PRO A 49 4.74 -18.57 8.62
N ASP A 50 5.34 -19.37 9.51
CA ASP A 50 6.58 -20.11 9.24
C ASP A 50 6.36 -21.50 8.61
N SER A 51 5.10 -21.93 8.45
CA SER A 51 4.74 -23.25 7.91
C SER A 51 3.86 -23.12 6.68
N LYS A 52 4.38 -23.56 5.53
CA LYS A 52 3.56 -23.70 4.31
C LYS A 52 2.61 -24.91 4.34
N ASN A 53 2.67 -25.73 5.39
CA ASN A 53 1.86 -26.92 5.53
C ASN A 53 0.84 -26.75 6.65
N ILE A 54 -0.31 -27.39 6.46
CA ILE A 54 -1.35 -27.52 7.48
C ILE A 54 -0.76 -28.28 8.68
N THR A 55 -0.92 -27.70 9.85
CA THR A 55 -0.63 -28.29 11.15
C THR A 55 -1.97 -28.74 11.76
N THR A 56 -2.06 -30.02 12.09
CA THR A 56 -3.27 -30.62 12.66
C THR A 56 -2.99 -31.09 14.08
N TYR A 57 -3.81 -30.67 15.04
CA TYR A 57 -3.69 -31.10 16.43
C TYR A 57 -5.04 -31.07 17.14
N THR A 58 -5.11 -31.70 18.31
CA THR A 58 -6.31 -31.75 19.15
C THR A 58 -6.20 -30.71 20.26
N VAL A 59 -7.27 -29.95 20.46
CA VAL A 59 -7.42 -28.91 21.49
C VAL A 59 -8.56 -29.25 22.43
N THR A 60 -8.55 -28.70 23.63
CA THR A 60 -9.63 -28.82 24.64
C THR A 60 -9.90 -27.44 25.23
N SER A 61 -11.13 -27.14 25.60
CA SER A 61 -11.50 -25.92 26.32
C SER A 61 -11.63 -26.16 27.85
N ASP A 62 -11.75 -25.08 28.63
CA ASP A 62 -11.99 -25.10 30.08
C ASP A 62 -13.50 -25.06 30.35
N PRO A 63 -14.14 -26.16 30.79
CA PRO A 63 -15.60 -26.24 30.97
C PRO A 63 -16.17 -25.33 32.06
N THR A 64 -15.35 -24.51 32.69
CA THR A 64 -15.79 -23.52 33.68
C THR A 64 -15.77 -22.10 33.15
N LYS A 65 -15.44 -21.91 31.88
CA LYS A 65 -15.34 -20.63 31.20
C LYS A 65 -15.98 -20.74 29.82
N LYS A 66 -16.92 -19.84 29.55
CA LYS A 66 -17.55 -19.75 28.24
C LYS A 66 -16.59 -19.46 27.07
N ASP A 67 -15.44 -18.92 27.39
CA ASP A 67 -14.44 -18.35 26.49
C ASP A 67 -13.10 -18.60 27.21
N THR A 68 -12.41 -19.63 26.75
CA THR A 68 -11.29 -20.22 27.50
C THR A 68 -10.06 -19.33 27.50
N ASP A 69 -9.74 -18.68 26.37
CA ASP A 69 -8.58 -17.80 26.21
C ASP A 69 -8.90 -16.29 26.35
N GLY A 70 -10.17 -15.91 26.29
CA GLY A 70 -10.64 -14.56 26.52
C GLY A 70 -10.47 -13.63 25.32
N ASP A 71 -10.53 -14.10 24.09
CA ASP A 71 -10.53 -13.27 22.87
C ASP A 71 -11.92 -12.66 22.57
N GLY A 72 -12.98 -13.24 23.13
CA GLY A 72 -14.37 -12.81 22.97
C GLY A 72 -15.22 -13.73 22.09
N LEU A 73 -14.66 -14.81 21.53
CA LEU A 73 -15.41 -15.95 21.00
C LEU A 73 -15.69 -16.94 22.13
N SER A 74 -16.90 -17.51 22.12
CA SER A 74 -17.17 -18.62 23.03
C SER A 74 -16.57 -19.94 22.51
N ASP A 75 -16.25 -20.86 23.43
CA ASP A 75 -15.70 -22.17 23.06
C ASP A 75 -16.64 -22.93 22.09
N LEU A 76 -17.96 -22.74 22.24
CA LEU A 76 -18.95 -23.20 21.26
C LEU A 76 -18.81 -22.56 19.87
N GLU A 77 -18.60 -21.24 19.80
CA GLU A 77 -18.43 -20.52 18.53
C GLU A 77 -17.16 -20.96 17.81
N GLU A 78 -16.07 -21.14 18.55
CA GLU A 78 -14.81 -21.66 18.06
C GLU A 78 -14.94 -23.10 17.55
N PHE A 79 -15.61 -23.97 18.31
CA PHE A 79 -15.91 -25.33 17.89
C PHE A 79 -16.75 -25.40 16.60
N LEU A 80 -17.67 -24.44 16.42
CA LEU A 80 -18.58 -24.36 15.27
C LEU A 80 -18.11 -23.40 14.17
N TYR A 81 -16.87 -22.92 14.23
CA TYR A 81 -16.41 -21.87 13.33
C TYR A 81 -16.55 -22.28 11.85
N PRO A 82 -17.11 -21.42 10.98
CA PRO A 82 -17.33 -21.74 9.57
C PRO A 82 -16.02 -22.07 8.86
N GLY A 83 -15.97 -23.20 8.15
CA GLY A 83 -14.75 -23.66 7.49
C GLY A 83 -13.87 -24.58 8.36
N GLY A 84 -14.14 -24.64 9.67
CA GLY A 84 -13.56 -25.56 10.65
C GLY A 84 -13.12 -24.85 11.92
N ALA A 85 -12.95 -25.61 13.00
CA ALA A 85 -12.79 -25.07 14.35
C ALA A 85 -11.44 -24.38 14.59
N THR A 86 -11.45 -23.41 15.52
CA THR A 86 -10.28 -22.68 16.05
C THR A 86 -9.77 -23.29 17.36
N ASP A 87 -8.65 -22.79 17.89
CA ASP A 87 -8.03 -23.24 19.14
C ASP A 87 -8.47 -22.38 20.33
N PRO A 88 -9.37 -22.89 21.21
CA PRO A 88 -9.95 -22.14 22.34
C PRO A 88 -8.95 -21.79 23.44
N THR A 89 -7.69 -22.22 23.29
CA THR A 89 -6.62 -21.92 24.21
C THR A 89 -5.70 -20.82 23.70
N LYS A 90 -5.95 -20.29 22.49
CA LYS A 90 -5.19 -19.25 21.84
C LYS A 90 -6.11 -18.23 21.18
N LYS A 91 -6.00 -16.99 21.69
CA LYS A 91 -6.72 -15.85 21.10
C LYS A 91 -6.47 -15.62 19.61
N ASP A 92 -5.37 -16.16 19.10
CA ASP A 92 -4.86 -16.03 17.75
C ASP A 92 -4.39 -17.44 17.36
N THR A 93 -5.25 -18.16 16.65
CA THR A 93 -5.10 -19.58 16.36
C THR A 93 -3.94 -19.84 15.40
N ASP A 94 -3.76 -18.98 14.40
CA ASP A 94 -2.75 -19.09 13.34
C ASP A 94 -1.48 -18.27 13.55
N GLY A 95 -1.45 -17.43 14.58
CA GLY A 95 -0.30 -16.69 15.02
C GLY A 95 0.13 -15.56 14.09
N ASP A 96 -0.78 -14.99 13.29
CA ASP A 96 -0.47 -13.87 12.40
C ASP A 96 -0.44 -12.51 13.12
N GLY A 97 -1.06 -12.42 14.30
CA GLY A 97 -1.14 -11.24 15.14
C GLY A 97 -2.53 -10.61 15.26
N LEU A 98 -3.52 -11.10 14.52
CA LEU A 98 -4.95 -10.80 14.70
C LEU A 98 -5.59 -11.86 15.60
N SER A 99 -6.55 -11.46 16.44
CA SER A 99 -7.32 -12.43 17.21
C SER A 99 -8.41 -13.09 16.37
N ASP A 100 -8.83 -14.30 16.74
CA ASP A 100 -9.84 -15.05 16.01
C ASP A 100 -11.17 -14.26 15.92
N LEU A 101 -11.50 -13.50 16.97
CA LEU A 101 -12.62 -12.54 16.93
C LEU A 101 -12.41 -11.41 15.91
N GLU A 102 -11.25 -10.77 15.88
CA GLU A 102 -10.95 -9.68 14.94
C GLU A 102 -11.05 -10.18 13.50
N GLU A 103 -10.47 -11.34 13.23
CA GLU A 103 -10.53 -11.99 11.92
C GLU A 103 -11.96 -12.35 11.50
N LYS A 104 -12.77 -12.86 12.44
CA LYS A 104 -14.21 -13.09 12.21
C LYS A 104 -14.96 -11.80 11.87
N GLU A 105 -14.64 -10.68 12.52
CA GLU A 105 -15.26 -9.38 12.25
C GLU A 105 -14.85 -8.80 10.89
N LEU A 106 -13.61 -9.06 10.46
CA LEU A 106 -13.06 -8.65 9.17
C LEU A 106 -13.48 -9.58 8.02
N GLY A 107 -13.79 -10.85 8.32
CA GLY A 107 -14.12 -11.88 7.35
C GLY A 107 -12.92 -12.68 6.82
N SER A 108 -11.78 -12.65 7.52
CA SER A 108 -10.63 -13.53 7.28
C SER A 108 -10.81 -14.90 7.96
N ASP A 109 -9.91 -15.86 7.70
CA ASP A 109 -9.95 -17.20 8.27
C ASP A 109 -8.94 -17.30 9.42
N PRO A 110 -9.36 -17.47 10.70
CA PRO A 110 -8.48 -17.50 11.88
C PRO A 110 -7.45 -18.63 11.95
N ARG A 111 -7.36 -19.41 10.88
CA ARG A 111 -6.56 -20.62 10.80
C ARG A 111 -5.58 -20.53 9.64
N ASP A 112 -5.50 -19.40 8.96
CA ASP A 112 -4.64 -19.19 7.82
C ASP A 112 -4.12 -17.75 7.75
N TRP A 113 -2.90 -17.56 8.25
CA TRP A 113 -2.19 -16.27 8.32
C TRP A 113 -2.06 -15.50 7.01
N ARG A 114 -2.43 -16.14 5.88
CA ARG A 114 -2.38 -15.59 4.53
C ARG A 114 -3.69 -14.91 4.16
N GLY A 115 -4.45 -14.44 5.15
CA GLY A 115 -5.60 -13.56 4.95
C GLY A 115 -5.22 -12.39 4.04
N ASP A 116 -6.05 -12.18 3.02
CA ASP A 116 -5.93 -11.13 2.00
C ASP A 116 -7.37 -10.91 1.50
N ILE A 117 -8.11 -10.09 2.24
CA ILE A 117 -9.57 -9.97 2.14
C ILE A 117 -10.00 -9.48 0.76
N ASP A 118 -9.28 -8.51 0.20
CA ASP A 118 -9.61 -7.96 -1.11
C ASP A 118 -8.79 -8.56 -2.25
N VAL A 119 -7.80 -9.41 -1.96
CA VAL A 119 -6.99 -10.16 -2.92
C VAL A 119 -6.15 -9.22 -3.80
N ASP A 120 -5.43 -8.31 -3.16
CA ASP A 120 -4.55 -7.34 -3.80
C ASP A 120 -3.04 -7.64 -3.56
N GLY A 121 -2.74 -8.58 -2.66
CA GLY A 121 -1.39 -8.97 -2.28
C GLY A 121 -0.86 -8.31 -1.00
N PHE A 122 -1.63 -7.46 -0.33
CA PHE A 122 -1.38 -6.93 1.00
C PHE A 122 -2.06 -7.82 2.03
N LEU A 123 -1.30 -8.58 2.82
CA LEU A 123 -1.94 -9.46 3.82
C LEU A 123 -2.56 -8.63 4.95
N ASP A 124 -3.74 -9.04 5.41
CA ASP A 124 -4.62 -8.29 6.30
C ASP A 124 -3.89 -7.70 7.53
N TYR A 125 -3.14 -8.52 8.26
CA TYR A 125 -2.36 -8.07 9.43
C TYR A 125 -1.35 -6.96 9.09
N TYR A 126 -0.61 -7.12 7.99
CA TYR A 126 0.40 -6.12 7.58
C TYR A 126 -0.25 -4.84 7.07
N GLU A 127 -1.40 -4.95 6.42
CA GLU A 127 -2.19 -3.83 5.92
C GLU A 127 -2.79 -3.00 7.07
N ILE A 128 -3.38 -3.66 8.07
CA ILE A 128 -3.86 -3.01 9.30
C ILE A 128 -2.73 -2.24 9.97
N LEU A 129 -1.59 -2.90 10.21
CA LEU A 129 -0.42 -2.28 10.83
C LEU A 129 0.08 -1.06 10.03
N TYR A 130 0.04 -1.14 8.70
CA TYR A 130 0.42 -0.02 7.85
C TYR A 130 -0.51 1.16 8.08
N TYR A 131 -1.83 0.97 8.00
CA TYR A 131 -2.80 2.05 8.14
C TYR A 131 -2.86 2.63 9.56
N GLU A 132 -2.73 1.81 10.61
CA GLU A 132 -2.65 2.29 11.99
C GLU A 132 -1.44 3.21 12.20
N LYS A 133 -0.29 2.83 11.64
CA LYS A 133 0.93 3.65 11.70
C LYS A 133 0.78 4.99 10.97
N HIS A 134 -0.10 5.07 9.97
CA HIS A 134 -0.45 6.31 9.27
C HIS A 134 -1.63 7.06 9.91
N ASN A 135 -2.06 6.65 11.12
CA ASN A 135 -3.15 7.26 11.89
C ASN A 135 -4.52 7.20 11.19
N ILE A 136 -4.75 6.18 10.36
CA ILE A 136 -6.07 5.91 9.79
C ILE A 136 -6.97 5.34 10.89
N SER A 137 -8.23 5.80 10.95
CA SER A 137 -9.17 5.31 11.97
C SER A 137 -9.60 3.88 11.68
N HIS A 138 -9.90 3.13 12.74
CA HIS A 138 -10.36 1.74 12.62
C HIS A 138 -11.57 1.59 11.67
N GLU A 139 -12.52 2.55 11.66
CA GLU A 139 -13.65 2.48 10.73
C GLU A 139 -13.26 2.66 9.25
N LYS A 140 -12.15 3.35 8.98
CA LYS A 140 -11.59 3.48 7.63
C LYS A 140 -10.76 2.26 7.25
N ILE A 141 -9.97 1.72 8.18
CA ILE A 141 -9.18 0.50 7.94
C ILE A 141 -10.09 -0.64 7.46
N ILE A 142 -11.24 -0.85 8.11
CA ILE A 142 -12.23 -1.85 7.68
C ILE A 142 -12.73 -1.61 6.24
N GLN A 143 -12.77 -0.37 5.78
CA GLN A 143 -13.16 -0.06 4.39
C GLN A 143 -12.00 -0.26 3.41
N TYR A 144 -10.77 0.01 3.85
CA TYR A 144 -9.56 -0.12 3.03
C TYR A 144 -9.21 -1.58 2.78
N LEU A 145 -9.32 -2.46 3.79
CA LEU A 145 -9.17 -3.92 3.64
C LEU A 145 -10.14 -4.56 2.63
N GLN A 146 -11.11 -3.81 2.11
CA GLN A 146 -12.10 -4.25 1.13
C GLN A 146 -11.89 -3.57 -0.24
N THR A 147 -10.80 -2.82 -0.40
CA THR A 147 -10.54 -1.92 -1.51
C THR A 147 -9.12 -2.13 -2.04
N LYS A 148 -9.00 -2.93 -3.10
CA LYS A 148 -7.71 -3.32 -3.69
C LYS A 148 -6.73 -2.19 -4.07
N ASP A 149 -7.21 -0.97 -4.18
CA ASP A 149 -6.50 0.20 -4.72
C ASP A 149 -7.18 1.43 -4.09
N VAL A 150 -6.68 1.81 -2.92
CA VAL A 150 -7.32 2.79 -2.02
C VAL A 150 -7.26 4.20 -2.60
N ASP A 151 -6.13 4.60 -3.17
CA ASP A 151 -5.93 5.93 -3.73
C ASP A 151 -6.35 6.07 -5.20
N LYS A 152 -6.56 4.93 -5.90
CA LYS A 152 -7.05 4.81 -7.27
C LYS A 152 -6.05 5.28 -8.32
N ASP A 153 -4.76 5.11 -8.04
CA ASP A 153 -3.70 5.37 -9.01
C ASP A 153 -3.55 4.24 -10.05
N GLY A 154 -4.15 3.07 -9.79
CA GLY A 154 -4.14 1.89 -10.67
C GLY A 154 -3.10 0.84 -10.30
N VAL A 155 -2.41 0.97 -9.16
CA VAL A 155 -1.53 -0.02 -8.54
C VAL A 155 -2.24 -0.59 -7.31
N PRO A 156 -2.37 -1.92 -7.17
CA PRO A 156 -2.99 -2.46 -5.98
C PRO A 156 -2.14 -2.23 -4.73
N ASP A 157 -2.75 -2.02 -3.56
CA ASP A 157 -2.07 -1.57 -2.33
C ASP A 157 -0.92 -2.51 -1.94
N GLY A 158 -1.10 -3.83 -2.11
CA GLY A 158 -0.05 -4.83 -1.86
C GLY A 158 1.22 -4.69 -2.73
N TYR A 159 1.15 -3.93 -3.82
CA TYR A 159 2.26 -3.61 -4.72
C TYR A 159 2.61 -2.12 -4.77
N ASP A 160 1.82 -1.29 -4.10
CA ASP A 160 1.97 0.14 -4.03
C ASP A 160 2.96 0.53 -2.91
N ILE A 161 3.81 1.50 -3.22
CA ILE A 161 4.74 2.11 -2.28
C ILE A 161 4.00 2.95 -1.23
N ASP A 162 2.93 3.63 -1.62
CA ASP A 162 2.12 4.47 -0.75
C ASP A 162 0.62 4.34 -1.06
N PRO A 163 -0.02 3.24 -0.60
CA PRO A 163 -1.45 2.94 -0.80
C PRO A 163 -2.45 4.06 -0.49
N LEU A 164 -2.01 5.11 0.21
CA LEU A 164 -2.86 6.22 0.63
C LEU A 164 -2.79 7.41 -0.32
N ARG A 165 -1.79 7.45 -1.21
CA ARG A 165 -1.48 8.62 -2.02
C ARG A 165 -0.90 8.24 -3.37
N ASP A 166 -1.67 8.58 -4.39
CA ASP A 166 -1.31 8.56 -5.79
C ASP A 166 -0.05 9.43 -6.00
N LEU A 167 1.13 8.79 -6.16
CA LEU A 167 2.40 9.51 -6.09
C LEU A 167 2.72 10.27 -7.37
N LYS A 168 2.36 11.55 -7.33
CA LYS A 168 2.57 12.47 -8.43
C LYS A 168 3.62 13.52 -8.11
N ILE A 169 4.46 13.84 -9.09
CA ILE A 169 5.35 15.00 -9.01
C ILE A 169 5.04 15.98 -10.12
N LYS A 170 5.02 17.26 -9.78
CA LYS A 170 4.97 18.35 -10.75
C LYS A 170 6.33 19.01 -10.86
N ILE A 171 6.88 19.02 -12.07
CA ILE A 171 8.13 19.73 -12.36
C ILE A 171 7.79 21.05 -13.03
N TRP A 172 8.29 22.14 -12.46
CA TRP A 172 8.13 23.49 -13.00
C TRP A 172 9.50 24.07 -13.32
N ILE A 173 9.82 24.23 -14.61
CA ILE A 173 11.01 25.01 -15.03
C ILE A 173 10.68 26.50 -14.99
N LYS A 174 11.42 27.25 -14.18
CA LYS A 174 11.17 28.67 -13.90
C LYS A 174 11.98 29.58 -14.80
N ASN A 175 13.19 29.16 -15.15
CA ASN A 175 14.10 29.94 -15.96
C ASN A 175 15.14 29.03 -16.61
N ILE A 176 15.49 29.32 -17.86
CA ILE A 176 16.61 28.71 -18.57
C ILE A 176 17.40 29.88 -19.17
N ILE A 177 18.65 30.03 -18.76
CA ILE A 177 19.60 30.94 -19.39
C ILE A 177 20.55 30.11 -20.21
N ILE A 178 20.75 30.48 -21.47
CA ILE A 178 21.71 29.84 -22.36
C ILE A 178 22.70 30.90 -22.80
N THR A 179 23.97 30.57 -22.72
CA THR A 179 25.08 31.40 -23.16
C THR A 179 25.81 30.67 -24.26
N SER A 180 25.22 30.65 -25.45
CA SER A 180 25.82 30.09 -26.67
C SER A 180 26.25 31.20 -27.63
N ASP A 181 27.36 30.97 -28.35
CA ASP A 181 27.77 31.78 -29.52
C ASP A 181 27.15 31.14 -30.75
N MET A 182 25.92 31.56 -31.07
CA MET A 182 25.07 31.05 -32.17
C MET A 182 25.89 30.93 -33.46
N GLY A 183 26.43 29.74 -33.72
CA GLY A 183 27.32 29.46 -34.84
C GLY A 183 26.58 29.23 -36.16
N ASP A 184 25.26 29.28 -36.15
CA ASP A 184 24.38 29.02 -37.29
C ASP A 184 23.97 30.28 -38.06
N SER A 185 23.19 30.07 -39.11
CA SER A 185 22.80 31.11 -40.07
C SER A 185 21.40 31.70 -39.84
N ASP A 186 20.58 31.05 -39.02
CA ASP A 186 19.19 31.42 -38.74
C ASP A 186 18.98 32.01 -37.34
N GLY A 187 19.99 31.92 -36.46
CA GLY A 187 20.06 32.65 -35.21
C GLY A 187 19.06 32.18 -34.17
N ASN A 188 18.69 30.90 -34.17
CA ASN A 188 17.84 30.27 -33.17
C ASN A 188 18.57 29.09 -32.51
N ILE A 189 18.32 28.84 -31.21
CA ILE A 189 18.77 27.61 -30.55
C ILE A 189 17.57 26.68 -30.50
N GLU A 190 17.69 25.51 -31.12
CA GLU A 190 16.70 24.46 -30.97
C GLU A 190 17.04 23.56 -29.78
N LEU A 191 16.17 23.55 -28.78
CA LEU A 191 16.35 22.72 -27.59
C LEU A 191 15.33 21.59 -27.55
N ARG A 192 15.81 20.42 -27.14
CA ARG A 192 14.96 19.36 -26.62
C ARG A 192 15.18 19.24 -25.12
N ILE A 193 14.11 19.42 -24.37
CA ILE A 193 14.09 19.11 -22.93
C ILE A 193 13.43 17.75 -22.80
N ASN A 194 14.06 16.80 -22.11
CA ASN A 194 13.50 15.51 -21.78
C ASN A 194 13.43 15.36 -20.26
N ILE A 195 12.33 14.79 -19.76
CA ILE A 195 12.19 14.45 -18.35
C ILE A 195 11.79 12.98 -18.26
N SER A 196 12.44 12.21 -17.39
CA SER A 196 12.21 10.77 -17.31
C SER A 196 12.36 10.22 -15.90
N THR A 197 11.69 9.09 -15.62
CA THR A 197 11.71 8.37 -14.34
C THR A 197 12.58 7.10 -14.35
N GLY A 198 13.51 6.97 -15.31
CA GLY A 198 14.60 5.99 -15.26
C GLY A 198 14.50 4.77 -16.20
N ASN A 199 13.30 4.29 -16.55
CA ASN A 199 13.14 3.16 -17.49
C ASN A 199 12.68 3.56 -18.89
N GLU A 200 12.01 4.69 -19.03
CA GLU A 200 11.55 5.20 -20.31
C GLU A 200 11.78 6.71 -20.36
N TRP A 201 12.32 7.21 -21.48
CA TRP A 201 12.37 8.64 -21.75
C TRP A 201 10.93 9.06 -22.09
N ALA A 202 10.23 9.73 -21.17
CA ALA A 202 9.04 10.45 -21.56
C ALA A 202 9.51 11.64 -22.42
N VAL A 203 9.44 11.45 -23.74
CA VAL A 203 9.55 12.57 -24.68
C VAL A 203 8.27 13.36 -24.53
N PHE A 204 8.39 14.67 -24.28
CA PHE A 204 7.21 15.53 -24.26
C PHE A 204 6.40 15.32 -25.56
N PRO A 205 5.06 15.42 -25.51
CA PRO A 205 4.22 15.24 -26.69
C PRO A 205 4.80 16.01 -27.88
N GLU A 206 5.10 15.30 -28.97
CA GLU A 206 5.60 15.91 -30.20
C GLU A 206 4.66 17.06 -30.61
N GLY A 207 5.21 18.27 -30.78
CA GLY A 207 4.45 19.40 -31.32
C GLY A 207 4.51 20.72 -30.58
N ILE A 208 5.30 20.85 -29.50
CA ILE A 208 5.64 22.16 -28.93
C ILE A 208 7.15 22.39 -29.05
N PRO A 209 7.65 22.80 -30.23
CA PRO A 209 9.00 23.36 -30.29
C PRO A 209 9.02 24.63 -29.43
N PHE A 210 9.86 24.65 -28.40
CA PHE A 210 10.18 25.89 -27.70
C PHE A 210 11.26 26.59 -28.51
N LEU A 211 10.85 27.53 -29.36
CA LEU A 211 11.75 28.52 -29.92
C LEU A 211 12.15 29.46 -28.79
N VAL A 212 13.37 29.27 -28.28
CA VAL A 212 13.97 30.20 -27.32
C VAL A 212 14.90 31.09 -28.12
N THR A 213 14.70 32.40 -28.07
CA THR A 213 15.61 33.35 -28.71
C THR A 213 16.37 34.14 -27.64
N PRO A 214 17.29 33.54 -26.88
CA PRO A 214 18.05 34.31 -25.90
C PRO A 214 19.28 34.91 -26.58
N VAL A 215 19.24 36.21 -26.88
CA VAL A 215 20.46 36.99 -27.11
C VAL A 215 20.64 37.94 -25.94
N ASN A 216 21.54 37.58 -25.00
CA ASN A 216 21.93 38.40 -23.84
C ASN A 216 20.75 38.85 -22.95
N LYS A 217 19.69 38.03 -22.85
CA LYS A 217 18.53 38.28 -21.99
C LYS A 217 18.08 37.01 -21.28
N ASN A 218 17.56 37.20 -20.06
CA ASN A 218 16.89 36.15 -19.31
C ASN A 218 15.54 35.86 -19.97
N GLU A 219 15.36 34.64 -20.48
CA GLU A 219 14.06 34.18 -20.96
C GLU A 219 13.51 33.16 -19.96
N SER A 220 12.22 33.28 -19.63
CA SER A 220 11.55 32.34 -18.73
C SER A 220 10.56 31.51 -19.53
N ILE A 221 10.88 30.23 -19.69
CA ILE A 221 9.92 29.26 -20.21
C ILE A 221 9.23 28.66 -19.00
N ASN A 222 7.95 28.99 -18.81
CA ASN A 222 7.14 28.33 -17.81
C ASN A 222 6.45 27.14 -18.47
N PHE A 223 6.89 25.94 -18.12
CA PHE A 223 6.12 24.74 -18.38
C PHE A 223 6.02 23.92 -17.11
N SER A 224 4.94 23.15 -17.03
CA SER A 224 4.79 22.18 -15.97
C SER A 224 4.20 20.89 -16.50
N TYR A 225 4.78 19.78 -16.08
CA TYR A 225 4.25 18.45 -16.35
C TYR A 225 4.12 17.71 -15.04
N VAL A 226 3.02 16.96 -14.90
CA VAL A 226 2.77 16.10 -13.75
C VAL A 226 3.10 14.68 -14.19
N PHE A 227 4.07 14.07 -13.52
CA PHE A 227 4.43 12.68 -13.73
C PHE A 227 3.70 11.83 -12.72
N ASP A 228 3.03 10.80 -13.23
CA ASP A 228 2.74 9.61 -12.44
C ASP A 228 4.02 8.84 -12.27
N LEU A 229 4.34 8.51 -11.02
CA LEU A 229 5.46 7.64 -10.75
C LEU A 229 5.01 6.19 -10.94
N SER A 230 5.95 5.29 -11.21
CA SER A 230 5.58 3.88 -11.22
C SER A 230 5.50 3.47 -9.76
N ASP A 231 4.31 3.52 -9.18
CA ASP A 231 4.04 3.16 -7.79
C ASP A 231 4.32 1.67 -7.49
N TYR A 232 4.63 0.90 -8.53
CA TYR A 232 5.32 -0.38 -8.46
C TYR A 232 6.76 -0.26 -7.91
N GLY A 233 6.99 -0.65 -6.65
CA GLY A 233 8.35 -0.98 -6.17
C GLY A 233 8.66 -0.65 -4.72
N VAL A 234 9.95 -0.47 -4.38
CA VAL A 234 10.39 -0.02 -3.05
C VAL A 234 11.03 1.36 -3.23
N PRO A 235 10.62 2.39 -2.45
CA PRO A 235 11.13 3.73 -2.63
C PRO A 235 12.63 3.77 -2.33
N GLY A 236 13.42 4.29 -3.28
CA GLY A 236 14.87 4.47 -3.13
C GLY A 236 15.75 3.42 -3.80
N ASN A 237 15.21 2.52 -4.61
CA ASN A 237 16.08 1.77 -5.53
C ASN A 237 16.66 2.74 -6.58
N ALA A 238 18.00 2.83 -6.62
CA ALA A 238 18.75 3.63 -7.58
C ALA A 238 18.56 3.21 -9.06
N SER A 239 17.76 2.17 -9.32
CA SER A 239 17.37 1.73 -10.65
C SER A 239 16.44 2.72 -11.39
N HIS A 240 15.72 3.61 -10.70
CA HIS A 240 14.71 4.50 -11.33
C HIS A 240 14.90 5.99 -10.96
N PRO A 241 15.98 6.64 -11.42
CA PRO A 241 16.22 8.05 -11.13
C PRO A 241 15.31 8.97 -11.95
N LEU A 242 14.82 10.06 -11.33
CA LEU A 242 14.28 11.20 -12.07
C LEU A 242 15.42 11.95 -12.75
N MET A 243 15.31 12.19 -14.05
CA MET A 243 16.30 12.91 -14.85
C MET A 243 15.64 14.07 -15.60
N ILE A 244 16.32 15.21 -15.64
CA ILE A 244 16.01 16.35 -16.52
C ILE A 244 17.22 16.54 -17.41
N VAL A 245 17.03 16.39 -18.72
CA VAL A 245 18.08 16.51 -19.74
C VAL A 245 17.71 17.63 -20.70
N VAL A 246 18.67 18.49 -21.00
CA VAL A 246 18.54 19.52 -22.04
C VAL A 246 19.55 19.16 -23.12
N GLU A 247 19.06 18.92 -24.32
CA GLU A 247 19.84 18.54 -25.50
C GLU A 247 19.72 19.71 -26.50
N ASP A 248 20.87 20.22 -26.95
CA ASP A 248 20.93 21.07 -28.14
C ASP A 248 20.77 20.17 -29.36
N ILE A 249 19.84 20.51 -30.25
CA ILE A 249 19.53 19.70 -31.44
C ILE A 249 19.80 20.46 -32.74
N ASP A 250 20.54 21.56 -32.66
CA ASP A 250 21.00 22.28 -33.83
C ASP A 250 21.92 21.40 -34.71
N GLU A 251 21.82 21.55 -36.04
CA GLU A 251 22.67 20.83 -37.01
C GLU A 251 23.83 21.73 -37.53
N GLY A 252 24.14 22.80 -36.79
CA GLY A 252 25.08 23.86 -37.17
C GLY A 252 26.56 23.44 -37.17
N LEU A 253 27.42 24.25 -37.78
CA LEU A 253 28.88 24.12 -37.65
C LEU A 253 29.27 24.58 -36.24
N GLU A 254 29.22 23.66 -35.28
CA GLU A 254 29.78 23.88 -33.95
C GLU A 254 31.25 24.30 -34.10
N ILE A 255 31.58 25.49 -33.62
CA ILE A 255 32.98 25.85 -33.41
C ILE A 255 33.44 24.87 -32.33
N ASN A 256 34.34 23.96 -32.69
CA ASN A 256 34.88 22.91 -31.82
C ASN A 256 35.62 23.56 -30.64
N LEU A 257 34.87 24.05 -29.68
CA LEU A 257 35.38 24.58 -28.44
C LEU A 257 35.66 23.39 -27.52
N LYS A 258 36.76 23.48 -26.77
CA LYS A 258 37.23 22.43 -25.85
C LYS A 258 36.37 22.34 -24.57
N ASP A 259 35.19 22.93 -24.58
CA ASP A 259 34.27 23.09 -23.44
C ASP A 259 33.05 22.18 -23.53
N GLY A 260 32.71 21.67 -24.73
CA GLY A 260 31.97 20.43 -24.93
C GLY A 260 30.49 20.51 -24.62
N ILE A 261 29.71 20.92 -25.62
CA ILE A 261 28.41 20.30 -25.87
C ILE A 261 28.50 19.64 -27.24
N ALA A 262 28.60 18.32 -27.24
CA ALA A 262 28.28 17.48 -28.39
C ALA A 262 27.65 16.19 -27.86
N GLY A 263 26.35 16.01 -28.11
CA GLY A 263 25.62 14.76 -27.86
C GLY A 263 24.72 14.75 -26.63
N TYR A 264 25.24 14.86 -25.41
CA TYR A 264 24.43 14.86 -24.17
C TYR A 264 25.23 15.43 -23.01
N ASP A 265 24.66 16.39 -22.27
CA ASP A 265 25.23 16.86 -21.01
C ASP A 265 24.31 16.60 -19.81
N LEU A 266 24.90 16.02 -18.77
CA LEU A 266 24.22 15.70 -17.52
C LEU A 266 24.25 16.92 -16.58
N VAL A 267 23.09 17.54 -16.43
CA VAL A 267 22.76 18.60 -15.46
C VAL A 267 23.04 18.10 -14.03
N LYS A 268 23.81 18.85 -13.24
CA LYS A 268 24.38 18.50 -11.91
C LYS A 268 23.61 19.09 -10.71
N VAL A 269 22.28 18.97 -10.73
CA VAL A 269 21.27 19.56 -9.82
C VAL A 269 21.74 20.15 -8.46
N PHE A 270 22.03 21.46 -8.32
CA PHE A 270 22.33 22.03 -6.99
C PHE A 270 21.07 22.20 -6.12
N SER A 271 21.17 21.80 -4.84
CA SER A 271 20.16 22.09 -3.81
C SER A 271 20.42 23.45 -3.17
N SER A 272 19.41 24.31 -3.14
CA SER A 272 19.48 25.66 -2.53
C SER A 272 19.48 25.65 -1.00
N ASN A 273 19.24 24.50 -0.38
CA ASN A 273 19.17 24.34 1.08
C ASN A 273 20.53 24.10 1.74
N VAL A 274 21.62 24.06 0.97
CA VAL A 274 22.98 23.85 1.47
C VAL A 274 23.82 25.12 1.26
N SER A 275 24.50 25.60 2.30
CA SER A 275 25.39 26.75 2.22
C SER A 275 26.84 26.34 2.53
N PRO A 276 27.80 26.53 1.59
CA PRO A 276 27.63 27.10 0.25
C PRO A 276 26.92 26.12 -0.72
N PRO A 277 26.29 26.63 -1.78
CA PRO A 277 25.68 25.78 -2.81
C PRO A 277 26.73 24.81 -3.35
N SER A 278 26.51 23.52 -3.15
CA SER A 278 27.39 22.45 -3.63
C SER A 278 26.66 21.66 -4.70
N PRO A 279 27.33 21.20 -5.77
CA PRO A 279 26.69 20.42 -6.81
C PRO A 279 26.14 19.14 -6.19
N VAL A 280 24.83 18.94 -6.30
CA VAL A 280 24.20 17.71 -5.85
C VAL A 280 23.84 16.94 -7.11
N TYR A 281 24.31 15.71 -7.24
CA TYR A 281 23.57 14.81 -8.12
C TYR A 281 22.28 14.51 -7.36
N ALA A 282 21.15 15.11 -7.74
CA ALA A 282 19.85 14.70 -7.21
C ALA A 282 19.51 13.33 -7.80
N LYS A 283 20.22 12.31 -7.31
CA LYS A 283 19.98 10.90 -7.58
C LYS A 283 19.14 10.39 -6.43
N ASN A 284 18.18 9.52 -6.75
CA ASN A 284 17.31 8.90 -5.76
C ASN A 284 16.46 9.93 -5.00
N ILE A 285 15.84 10.86 -5.74
CA ILE A 285 14.93 11.87 -5.18
C ILE A 285 13.84 11.16 -4.38
N ASN A 286 13.77 11.46 -3.09
CA ASN A 286 12.69 11.06 -2.22
C ASN A 286 11.65 12.18 -2.22
N ILE A 287 10.50 11.94 -2.86
CA ILE A 287 9.44 12.94 -3.08
C ILE A 287 9.07 13.65 -1.77
N PHE A 288 8.97 12.91 -0.67
CA PHE A 288 8.54 13.44 0.63
C PHE A 288 9.56 14.34 1.32
N LYS A 289 10.84 14.27 0.93
CA LYS A 289 11.93 15.02 1.58
C LYS A 289 12.62 16.01 0.67
N ASP A 290 12.64 15.71 -0.63
CA ASP A 290 13.45 16.41 -1.61
C ASP A 290 12.62 17.38 -2.46
N CYS A 291 11.29 17.48 -2.29
CA CYS A 291 10.53 18.55 -2.95
C CYS A 291 11.04 19.95 -2.53
N GLY A 292 11.25 20.82 -3.51
CA GLY A 292 11.91 22.10 -3.29
C GLY A 292 12.44 22.77 -4.55
N LYS A 293 13.19 23.86 -4.34
CA LYS A 293 13.78 24.68 -5.41
C LYS A 293 15.20 24.23 -5.73
N TYR A 294 15.43 24.00 -7.01
CA TYR A 294 16.68 23.53 -7.58
C TYR A 294 17.25 24.54 -8.56
N HIS A 295 18.57 24.57 -8.64
CA HIS A 295 19.31 25.47 -9.51
C HIS A 295 20.53 24.75 -10.05
N GLU A 296 20.71 24.75 -11.36
CA GLU A 296 21.92 24.28 -12.02
C GLU A 296 22.68 25.41 -12.68
N LYS A 297 24.02 25.40 -12.53
CA LYS A 297 24.91 26.32 -13.22
C LYS A 297 26.00 25.56 -13.98
N GLY A 298 25.99 25.69 -15.31
CA GLY A 298 27.01 25.24 -16.24
C GLY A 298 27.84 26.40 -16.81
N VAL A 299 28.81 26.07 -17.67
CA VAL A 299 29.61 27.07 -18.40
C VAL A 299 28.76 27.76 -19.47
N ASP A 300 27.82 27.02 -20.08
CA ASP A 300 27.05 27.45 -21.25
C ASP A 300 25.56 27.72 -20.94
N GLY A 301 25.18 27.69 -19.66
CA GLY A 301 23.82 28.00 -19.24
C GLY A 301 23.53 27.75 -17.77
N GLU A 302 22.38 28.25 -17.32
CA GLU A 302 21.85 28.06 -15.96
C GLU A 302 20.37 27.64 -16.05
N ILE A 303 19.94 26.67 -15.24
CA ILE A 303 18.57 26.16 -15.22
C ILE A 303 18.01 26.27 -13.79
N TRP A 304 16.81 26.83 -13.66
CA TRP A 304 16.07 26.85 -12.40
C TRP A 304 14.80 26.05 -12.56
N PHE A 305 14.58 25.11 -11.66
CA PHE A 305 13.35 24.33 -11.63
C PHE A 305 12.90 24.07 -10.19
N GLU A 306 11.65 23.69 -10.05
CA GLU A 306 11.03 23.31 -8.79
C GLU A 306 10.36 21.96 -8.98
N ILE A 307 10.59 21.06 -8.03
CA ILE A 307 9.85 19.80 -7.92
C ILE A 307 8.85 19.99 -6.79
N ILE A 308 7.59 19.77 -7.11
CA ILE A 308 6.47 19.94 -6.20
C ILE A 308 5.82 18.57 -6.02
N ASP A 309 5.60 18.20 -4.76
CA ASP A 309 4.74 17.06 -4.41
C ASP A 309 3.34 17.40 -4.90
N ALA A 310 2.88 16.63 -5.89
CA ALA A 310 1.57 16.75 -6.48
C ALA A 310 0.70 15.52 -6.16
N SER A 311 1.15 14.69 -5.21
CA SER A 311 0.44 13.49 -4.81
C SER A 311 -0.94 13.82 -4.29
N VAL A 312 -1.90 12.95 -4.58
CA VAL A 312 -3.30 13.12 -4.21
C VAL A 312 -3.72 11.94 -3.36
N GLY A 313 -4.33 12.19 -2.19
CA GLY A 313 -4.74 11.10 -1.32
C GLY A 313 -5.21 11.58 0.03
N GLU A 314 -5.49 10.64 0.92
CA GLU A 314 -5.84 10.97 2.29
C GLU A 314 -4.59 11.41 3.08
N SER A 315 -4.70 12.54 3.79
CA SER A 315 -3.63 13.19 4.55
C SER A 315 -3.65 12.84 6.03
#